data_AF-A0A0S8BPX0-F1
#
_entry.id   AF-A0A0S8BPX0-F1
#
_cell.length_a   1.000
_cell.length_b   1.000
_cell.length_c   1.000
_cell.angle_alpha   90.00
_cell.angle_beta   90.00
_cell.angle_gamma   90.00
#
_symmetry.space_group_name_H-M   'P 1'
#
loop_
_entity.id
_entity.type
_entity.pdbx_description
1 polymer ?
#
loop_
_entity_poly.entity_id
_entity_poly.type
_entity_poly.pdbx_seq_one_letter_code
_entity_poly.pdbx_strand_id
1 'polypeptide(L)'
;CPNFFVDISARISELGRQPYTARQFMLKHADQVLFGTDMGPDLDTYHIYYRFLETDDEYFNYGTAEVPGQGRWFIYGLYLPDDVLEKVYYLNAHRVLSIDK
;
A
#
# COMPACT_ATOMS: atom_id res chain seq x y z
N CYS A 1 7.55 6.66 18.60
CA CYS A 1 8.06 5.30 18.90
C CYS A 1 8.97 4.87 17.75
N PRO A 2 10.30 4.81 17.94
CA PRO A 2 11.24 4.53 16.84
C PRO A 2 11.24 3.06 16.38
N ASN A 3 10.73 2.14 17.21
CA ASN A 3 10.83 0.69 17.00
C ASN A 3 9.47 0.04 16.69
N PHE A 4 8.48 0.82 16.24
CA PHE A 4 7.17 0.30 15.86
C PHE A 4 6.98 0.49 14.36
N PHE A 5 6.53 -0.56 13.69
CA PHE A 5 6.36 -0.63 12.24
C PHE A 5 4.96 -1.13 11.91
N VAL A 6 4.45 -0.73 10.76
CA VAL A 6 3.12 -1.13 10.25
C VAL A 6 3.25 -1.57 8.80
N ASP A 7 2.33 -2.40 8.32
CA ASP A 7 2.12 -2.64 6.90
C ASP A 7 0.68 -2.28 6.51
N ILE A 8 0.40 -2.30 5.20
CA ILE A 8 -0.93 -1.92 4.67
C ILE A 8 -1.94 -3.07 4.65
N SER A 9 -1.50 -4.34 4.73
CA SER A 9 -2.33 -5.55 4.74
C SER A 9 -3.49 -5.48 3.73
N ALA A 10 -4.59 -6.21 3.98
CA ALA A 10 -5.83 -6.13 3.22
C ALA A 10 -6.64 -4.84 3.49
N ARG A 11 -6.00 -3.66 3.57
CA ARG A 11 -6.65 -2.38 3.95
C ARG A 11 -6.62 -1.28 2.89
N ILE A 12 -6.22 -1.56 1.66
CA ILE A 12 -6.24 -0.55 0.59
C ILE A 12 -7.66 0.00 0.32
N SER A 13 -8.70 -0.78 0.62
CA SER A 13 -10.11 -0.37 0.60
C SER A 13 -10.41 0.82 1.51
N GLU A 14 -9.83 0.85 2.71
CA GLU A 14 -10.04 1.90 3.71
C GLU A 14 -9.11 3.09 3.46
N LEU A 15 -7.83 2.79 3.20
CA LEU A 15 -6.80 3.81 2.95
C LEU A 15 -7.12 4.63 1.70
N GLY A 16 -7.46 3.96 0.60
CA GLY A 16 -7.72 4.60 -0.67
C GLY A 16 -9.08 5.31 -0.74
N ARG A 17 -9.95 5.17 0.26
CA ARG A 17 -11.14 6.02 0.41
C ARG A 17 -10.82 7.38 1.04
N GLN A 18 -9.62 7.53 1.60
CA GLN A 18 -9.10 8.74 2.23
C GLN A 18 -7.70 9.09 1.68
N PRO A 19 -7.53 9.25 0.36
CA PRO A 19 -6.22 9.26 -0.31
C PRO A 19 -5.29 10.36 0.21
N TYR A 20 -5.82 11.56 0.49
CA TYR A 20 -5.00 12.66 1.01
C TYR A 20 -4.40 12.34 2.38
N THR A 21 -5.21 11.85 3.32
CA THR A 21 -4.75 11.52 4.67
C THR A 21 -3.81 10.31 4.64
N ALA A 22 -4.14 9.29 3.86
CA ALA A 22 -3.30 8.11 3.69
C ALA A 22 -1.94 8.48 3.09
N ARG A 23 -1.91 9.30 2.03
CA ARG A 23 -0.67 9.79 1.42
C ARG A 23 0.19 10.56 2.42
N GLN A 24 -0.40 11.50 3.17
CA GLN A 24 0.35 12.26 4.18
C GLN A 24 0.93 11.36 5.27
N PHE A 25 0.20 10.31 5.67
CA PHE A 25 0.70 9.31 6.61
C PHE A 25 1.90 8.54 6.04
N MET A 26 1.78 8.03 4.81
CA MET A 26 2.85 7.28 4.12
C MET A 26 4.12 8.13 3.98
N LEU A 27 3.99 9.40 3.60
CA LEU A 27 5.13 10.32 3.49
C LEU A 27 5.79 10.61 4.84
N LYS A 28 4.98 10.89 5.87
CA LYS A 28 5.47 11.23 7.20
C LYS A 28 6.17 10.05 7.88
N HIS A 29 5.73 8.83 7.60
CA HIS A 29 6.20 7.60 8.23
C HIS A 29 6.90 6.65 7.25
N ALA A 30 7.49 7.19 6.18
CA ALA A 30 8.08 6.40 5.11
C ALA A 30 9.13 5.38 5.58
N ASP A 31 9.84 5.65 6.68
CA ASP A 31 10.84 4.75 7.27
C ASP A 31 10.25 3.67 8.20
N GLN A 32 8.92 3.59 8.34
CA GLN A 32 8.22 2.70 9.27
C GLN A 32 7.05 1.92 8.65
N VAL A 33 6.79 2.09 7.35
CA VAL A 33 5.73 1.38 6.64
C VAL A 33 6.34 0.28 5.77
N LEU A 34 5.87 -0.95 5.92
CA LEU A 34 6.23 -2.09 5.10
C LEU A 34 5.12 -2.36 4.06
N PHE A 35 5.51 -3.02 2.97
CA PHE A 35 4.57 -3.59 2.04
C PHE A 35 4.05 -4.95 2.55
N GLY A 36 2.74 -5.14 2.47
CA GLY A 36 2.07 -6.39 2.80
C GLY A 36 0.65 -6.37 2.25
N THR A 37 0.19 -7.48 1.69
CA THR A 37 -1.13 -7.56 1.04
C THR A 37 -2.16 -8.31 1.89
N ASP A 38 -1.72 -9.19 2.80
CA ASP A 38 -2.58 -10.18 3.48
C ASP A 38 -3.39 -11.05 2.48
N MET A 39 -2.82 -11.27 1.30
CA MET A 39 -3.40 -12.04 0.20
C MET A 39 -2.39 -13.05 -0.35
N GLY A 40 -2.87 -14.05 -1.10
CA GLY A 40 -2.01 -15.01 -1.80
C GLY A 40 -1.14 -14.36 -2.89
N PRO A 41 -0.12 -15.07 -3.40
CA PRO A 41 0.81 -14.56 -4.41
C PRO A 41 0.18 -14.53 -5.81
N ASP A 42 -0.80 -13.65 -6.00
CA ASP A 42 -1.58 -13.48 -7.22
C ASP A 42 -1.20 -12.19 -7.96
N LEU A 43 -0.87 -12.29 -9.27
CA LEU A 43 -0.36 -11.16 -10.06
C LEU A 43 -1.36 -9.99 -10.14
N ASP A 44 -2.64 -10.27 -10.33
CA ASP A 44 -3.67 -9.23 -10.43
C ASP A 44 -3.77 -8.43 -9.13
N THR A 45 -3.67 -9.13 -7.99
CA THR A 45 -3.60 -8.49 -6.68
C THR A 45 -2.40 -7.54 -6.57
N TYR A 46 -1.19 -7.97 -6.98
CA TYR A 46 -0.02 -7.08 -6.95
C TYR A 46 -0.19 -5.87 -7.86
N HIS A 47 -0.72 -6.03 -9.07
CA HIS A 47 -0.99 -4.92 -9.97
C HIS A 47 -1.95 -3.88 -9.37
N ILE A 48 -2.98 -4.32 -8.64
CA ILE A 48 -3.89 -3.41 -7.94
C ILE A 48 -3.16 -2.65 -6.83
N TYR A 49 -2.29 -3.31 -6.06
CA TYR A 49 -1.52 -2.66 -5.01
C TYR A 49 -0.49 -1.67 -5.56
N TYR A 50 0.17 -2.00 -6.66
CA TYR A 50 1.07 -1.07 -7.36
C TYR A 50 0.30 0.13 -7.89
N ARG A 51 -0.84 -0.09 -8.55
CA ARG A 51 -1.73 1.00 -8.98
C ARG A 51 -2.13 1.90 -7.81
N PHE A 52 -2.50 1.32 -6.67
CA PHE A 52 -2.87 2.08 -5.47
C PHE A 52 -1.71 2.93 -4.92
N LEU A 53 -0.48 2.42 -4.92
CA LEU A 53 0.66 3.12 -4.30
C LEU A 53 1.32 4.13 -5.27
N GLU A 54 1.43 3.77 -6.55
CA GLU A 54 2.30 4.44 -7.51
C GLU A 54 1.60 5.53 -8.33
N THR A 55 0.29 5.39 -8.59
CA THR A 55 -0.41 6.29 -9.52
C THR A 55 -1.27 7.33 -8.81
N ASP A 56 -1.65 8.36 -9.56
CA ASP A 56 -2.68 9.34 -9.20
C ASP A 56 -4.07 8.94 -9.72
N ASP A 57 -4.27 7.66 -10.06
CA ASP A 57 -5.53 7.16 -10.61
C ASP A 57 -6.70 7.39 -9.65
N GLU A 58 -7.81 7.82 -10.23
CA GLU A 58 -9.02 8.12 -9.47
C GLU A 58 -10.08 7.05 -9.66
N TYR A 59 -10.79 6.76 -8.56
CA TYR A 59 -12.03 5.98 -8.55
C TYR A 59 -11.96 4.65 -9.31
N PHE A 60 -11.09 3.74 -8.86
CA PHE A 60 -10.95 2.39 -9.43
C PHE A 60 -11.30 1.27 -8.45
N ASN A 61 -11.65 0.09 -9.00
CA ASN A 61 -11.94 -1.10 -8.23
C ASN A 61 -10.66 -1.69 -7.62
N TYR A 62 -10.65 -1.87 -6.30
CA TYR A 62 -9.51 -2.41 -5.55
C TYR A 62 -9.54 -3.94 -5.37
N GLY A 63 -10.54 -4.60 -5.94
CA GLY A 63 -10.67 -6.06 -5.94
C GLY A 63 -10.55 -6.62 -7.35
N THR A 64 -10.28 -7.92 -7.42
CA THR A 64 -10.30 -8.70 -8.66
C THR A 64 -11.73 -9.10 -9.09
N ALA A 65 -12.69 -9.05 -8.16
CA ALA A 65 -14.10 -9.26 -8.44
C ALA A 65 -14.80 -7.97 -8.87
N GLU A 66 -15.87 -8.09 -9.66
CA GLU A 66 -16.69 -6.95 -10.11
C GLU A 66 -17.26 -6.13 -8.95
N VAL A 67 -17.71 -6.81 -7.90
CA VAL A 67 -18.17 -6.17 -6.65
C VAL A 67 -17.05 -6.21 -5.63
N PRO A 68 -16.55 -5.07 -5.12
CA PRO A 68 -15.48 -5.05 -4.14
C PRO A 68 -15.89 -5.74 -2.83
N GLY A 69 -14.98 -6.53 -2.26
CA GLY A 69 -15.28 -7.42 -1.13
C GLY A 69 -15.36 -6.71 0.24
N GLN A 70 -14.70 -5.56 0.41
CA GLN A 70 -14.64 -4.82 1.68
C GLN A 70 -15.41 -3.50 1.59
N GLY A 71 -16.69 -3.59 1.21
CA GLY A 71 -17.57 -2.44 1.05
C GLY A 71 -17.78 -2.02 -0.41
N ARG A 72 -18.90 -1.36 -0.69
CA ARG A 72 -19.34 -1.03 -2.07
C ARG A 72 -18.86 0.35 -2.51
N TRP A 73 -17.55 0.58 -2.47
CA TRP A 73 -16.92 1.82 -2.94
C TRP A 73 -15.65 1.52 -3.74
N PHE A 74 -15.20 2.49 -4.52
CA PHE A 74 -13.92 2.46 -5.25
C PHE A 74 -12.92 3.36 -4.53
N ILE A 75 -11.64 3.24 -4.89
CA ILE A 75 -10.54 3.95 -4.22
C ILE A 75 -9.72 4.79 -5.20
N TYR A 76 -8.79 5.57 -4.64
CA TYR A 76 -7.89 6.46 -5.35
C TYR A 76 -6.43 6.10 -5.03
N GLY A 77 -5.55 6.33 -5.98
CA GLY A 77 -4.10 6.13 -5.84
C GLY A 77 -3.46 7.17 -4.93
N LEU A 78 -2.29 6.84 -4.36
CA LEU A 78 -1.57 7.70 -3.43
C LEU A 78 -0.47 8.53 -4.11
N TYR A 79 -0.06 8.18 -5.33
CA TYR A 79 1.03 8.83 -6.06
C TYR A 79 2.24 9.10 -5.16
N LEU A 80 2.80 8.01 -4.62
CA LEU A 80 3.96 8.05 -3.75
C LEU A 80 5.24 8.25 -4.58
N PRO A 81 6.20 9.08 -4.11
CA PRO A 81 7.50 9.21 -4.75
C PRO A 81 8.33 7.93 -4.71
N ASP A 82 9.23 7.75 -5.69
CA ASP A 82 10.11 6.59 -5.83
C ASP A 82 10.92 6.27 -4.56
N ASP A 83 11.45 7.29 -3.88
CA ASP A 83 12.24 7.13 -2.65
C ASP A 83 11.40 6.61 -1.47
N VAL A 84 10.09 6.88 -1.47
CA VAL A 84 9.14 6.33 -0.50
C VAL A 84 8.74 4.91 -0.89
N LEU A 85 8.50 4.66 -2.18
CA LEU A 85 8.17 3.33 -2.70
C LEU A 85 9.29 2.32 -2.41
N GLU A 86 10.56 2.69 -2.62
CA GLU A 86 11.71 1.82 -2.33
C GLU A 86 11.75 1.39 -0.84
N LYS A 87 11.43 2.33 0.06
CA LYS A 87 11.35 2.05 1.51
C LYS A 87 10.22 1.08 1.84
N VAL A 88 9.03 1.34 1.29
CA VAL A 88 7.83 0.53 1.51
C VAL A 88 8.02 -0.88 0.97
N TYR A 89 8.54 -1.03 -0.25
CA TYR A 89 8.69 -2.34 -0.90
C TYR A 89 9.84 -3.17 -0.35
N TYR A 90 10.94 -2.55 0.11
CA TYR A 90 12.14 -3.31 0.42
C TYR A 90 12.94 -2.81 1.62
N LEU A 91 13.36 -1.54 1.66
CA LEU A 91 14.39 -1.12 2.63
C LEU A 91 13.95 -1.29 4.09
N ASN A 92 12.67 -1.05 4.38
CA ASN A 92 12.13 -1.23 5.72
C ASN A 92 12.08 -2.71 6.12
N ALA A 93 11.64 -3.58 5.20
CA ALA A 93 11.62 -5.03 5.42
C ALA A 93 13.04 -5.58 5.61
N HIS A 94 13.99 -5.18 4.75
CA HIS A 94 15.40 -5.53 4.88
C HIS A 94 15.96 -5.16 6.26
N ARG A 95 15.67 -3.94 6.74
CA ARG A 95 16.14 -3.47 8.06
C ARG A 95 15.58 -4.29 9.22
N VAL A 96 14.31 -4.66 9.19
CA VAL A 96 13.61 -5.29 10.34
C VAL A 96 13.72 -6.81 10.32
N LEU A 97 13.70 -7.42 9.13
CA LEU A 97 13.70 -8.87 8.94
C LEU A 97 15.08 -9.44 8.65
N SER A 98 16.11 -8.60 8.45
CA SER A 98 17.48 -9.02 8.12
C SER A 98 17.53 -9.94 6.89
N ILE A 99 16.83 -9.56 5.83
CA ILE A 99 16.77 -10.34 4.59
C ILE A 99 18.05 -10.12 3.80
N ASP A 100 18.91 -11.12 3.70
CA ASP A 100 20.07 -11.10 2.80
C ASP A 100 19.62 -11.16 1.33
N LYS A 101 20.32 -10.46 0.44
CA LYS A 101 20.09 -10.50 -1.01
C LYS A 101 20.53 -11.82 -1.63
#